data_AF-A0A292Q3X8-F1
#
_entry.id   AF-A0A292Q3X8-F1
#
_cell.length_a   1.000
_cell.length_b   1.000
_cell.length_c   1.000
_cell.angle_alpha   90.00
_cell.angle_beta   90.00
_cell.angle_gamma   90.00
#
_symmetry.space_group_name_H-M   'P 1'
#
loop_
_entity.id
_entity.type
_entity.pdbx_description
1 polymer ?
#
loop_
_entity_poly.entity_id
_entity_poly.type
_entity_poly.pdbx_seq_one_letter_code
_entity_poly.pdbx_strand_id
1 'polypeptide(L)'
;MTALEGQKTEFSFSEVKKISVECRVAVEHSANEIQRKMWEEYAQSFDIGSIQRHKQSQKYWVQDKGPRVEANIGFIETYRDPAGVPADWEGFAEMVNEERARTYAELVGRAEDFIAWLP
;
A
#
# COMPACT_ATOMS: atom_id res chain seq x y z
N MET A 1 8.12 10.13 34.66
CA MET A 1 7.98 10.10 33.19
C MET A 1 8.17 8.66 32.77
N THR A 2 7.08 7.91 32.75
CA THR A 2 7.08 6.46 32.52
C THR A 2 7.43 6.24 31.05
N ALA A 3 8.50 5.50 30.76
CA ALA A 3 8.80 5.06 29.41
C ALA A 3 7.60 4.24 28.92
N LEU A 4 7.04 4.63 27.78
CA LEU A 4 6.10 3.79 27.04
C LEU A 4 6.91 2.57 26.59
N GLU A 5 6.73 1.44 27.27
CA GLU A 5 7.21 0.15 26.80
C GLU A 5 6.63 -0.04 25.39
N GLY A 6 7.53 -0.01 24.40
CA GLY A 6 7.17 -0.18 23.00
C GLY A 6 6.46 -1.51 22.84
N GLN A 7 5.17 -1.45 22.58
CA GLN A 7 4.37 -2.60 22.21
C GLN A 7 4.92 -3.08 20.87
N LYS A 8 5.84 -4.05 20.88
CA LYS A 8 6.28 -4.74 19.67
C LYS A 8 5.05 -5.43 19.09
N THR A 9 4.50 -4.88 18.01
CA THR A 9 3.49 -5.54 17.18
C THR A 9 4.14 -6.70 16.45
N GLU A 10 4.26 -7.83 17.13
CA GLU A 10 4.67 -9.08 16.50
C GLU A 10 3.44 -9.70 15.85
N PHE A 11 3.35 -9.64 14.53
CA PHE A 11 2.28 -10.31 13.79
C PHE A 11 2.48 -11.83 13.87
N SER A 12 1.50 -12.52 14.42
CA SER A 12 1.48 -13.98 14.34
C SER A 12 1.23 -14.41 12.89
N PHE A 13 1.80 -15.55 12.50
CA PHE A 13 1.48 -16.19 11.21
C PHE A 13 -0.04 -16.40 11.03
N SER A 14 -0.79 -16.60 12.12
CA SER A 14 -2.24 -16.76 12.07
C SER A 14 -2.98 -15.47 11.69
N GLU A 15 -2.48 -14.30 12.08
CA GLU A 15 -3.08 -13.01 11.72
C GLU A 15 -2.81 -12.66 10.26
N VAL A 16 -1.58 -12.88 9.80
CA VAL A 16 -1.21 -12.64 8.39
C VAL A 16 -1.99 -13.55 7.44
N LYS A 17 -2.28 -14.80 7.83
CA LYS A 17 -3.16 -15.69 7.06
C LYS A 17 -4.60 -15.17 6.94
N LYS A 18 -5.15 -14.55 7.98
CA LYS A 18 -6.49 -13.93 7.89
C LYS A 18 -6.48 -12.79 6.89
N ILE A 19 -5.43 -11.96 6.90
CA ILE A 19 -5.25 -10.89 5.91
C ILE A 19 -5.21 -11.47 4.48
N SER A 20 -4.48 -12.56 4.25
CA SER A 20 -4.46 -13.23 2.95
C SER A 20 -5.85 -13.67 2.48
N VAL A 21 -6.69 -14.21 3.39
CA VAL A 21 -8.07 -14.58 3.08
C VAL A 21 -8.91 -13.36 2.70
N GLU A 22 -8.83 -12.27 3.47
CA GLU A 22 -9.57 -11.03 3.16
C GLU A 22 -9.11 -10.40 1.83
N CYS A 23 -7.82 -10.46 1.50
CA CYS A 23 -7.34 -10.05 0.19
C CYS A 23 -7.97 -10.86 -0.95
N ARG A 24 -8.22 -12.17 -0.75
CA ARG A 24 -8.94 -12.99 -1.75
C ARG A 24 -10.40 -12.59 -1.91
N VAL A 25 -11.05 -12.13 -0.83
CA VAL A 25 -12.40 -11.55 -0.93
C VAL A 25 -12.36 -10.23 -1.72
N ALA A 26 -11.34 -9.38 -1.50
CA ALA A 26 -11.17 -8.15 -2.27
C ALA A 26 -10.96 -8.38 -3.79
N VAL A 27 -10.39 -9.51 -4.20
CA VAL A 27 -10.31 -9.93 -5.61
C VAL A 27 -11.71 -9.99 -6.25
N GLU A 28 -12.71 -10.51 -5.53
CA GLU A 28 -14.09 -10.66 -6.03
C GLU A 28 -14.82 -9.30 -6.17
N HIS A 29 -14.37 -8.28 -5.44
CA HIS A 29 -14.96 -6.95 -5.42
C HIS A 29 -14.13 -5.90 -6.20
N SER A 30 -13.11 -6.33 -6.93
CA SER A 30 -12.25 -5.45 -7.70
C SER A 30 -13.00 -4.76 -8.83
N ALA A 31 -12.82 -3.45 -8.98
CA ALA A 31 -13.51 -2.64 -10.00
C ALA A 31 -12.96 -2.87 -11.42
N ASN A 32 -11.74 -3.40 -11.53
CA ASN A 32 -11.08 -3.69 -12.81
C ASN A 32 -10.02 -4.81 -12.65
N GLU A 33 -9.48 -5.28 -13.78
CA GLU A 33 -8.49 -6.38 -13.79
C GLU A 33 -7.15 -6.01 -13.15
N ILE A 34 -6.77 -4.73 -13.13
CA ILE A 34 -5.54 -4.27 -12.48
C ILE A 34 -5.67 -4.41 -10.96
N GLN A 35 -6.79 -3.97 -10.39
CA GLN A 35 -7.11 -4.17 -8.97
C GLN A 35 -7.20 -5.67 -8.63
N ARG A 36 -7.81 -6.47 -9.51
CA ARG A 36 -7.90 -7.93 -9.32
C ARG A 36 -6.50 -8.54 -9.16
N LYS A 37 -5.58 -8.21 -10.06
CA LYS A 37 -4.17 -8.65 -10.01
C LYS A 37 -3.42 -8.09 -8.80
N MET A 38 -3.67 -6.84 -8.41
CA MET A 38 -3.10 -6.24 -7.21
C MET A 38 -3.47 -7.05 -5.96
N TRP A 39 -4.76 -7.35 -5.77
CA TRP A 39 -5.24 -8.12 -4.62
C TRP A 39 -4.80 -9.58 -4.64
N GLU A 40 -4.70 -10.21 -5.81
CA GLU A 40 -4.13 -11.56 -5.96
C GLU A 40 -2.67 -11.61 -5.46
N GLU A 41 -1.86 -10.62 -5.83
CA GLU A 41 -0.45 -10.55 -5.41
C GLU A 41 -0.32 -10.18 -3.92
N TYR A 42 -1.19 -9.33 -3.36
CA TYR A 42 -1.25 -9.12 -1.91
C TYR A 42 -1.60 -10.40 -1.16
N ALA A 43 -2.63 -11.13 -1.61
CA ALA A 43 -3.04 -12.39 -0.99
C ALA A 43 -1.89 -13.40 -0.98
N GLN A 44 -1.16 -13.54 -2.09
CA GLN A 44 0.01 -14.42 -2.17
C GLN A 44 1.16 -13.92 -1.29
N SER A 45 1.45 -12.61 -1.29
CA SER A 45 2.46 -12.01 -0.43
C SER A 45 2.24 -12.37 1.05
N PHE A 46 1.01 -12.22 1.54
CA PHE A 46 0.68 -12.49 2.93
C PHE A 46 0.59 -13.99 3.24
N ASP A 47 0.25 -14.85 2.27
CA ASP A 47 0.20 -16.29 2.47
C ASP A 47 1.60 -16.91 2.68
N ILE A 48 2.58 -16.46 1.88
CA ILE A 48 3.94 -17.05 1.86
C ILE A 48 5.05 -16.11 2.36
N GLY A 49 4.71 -14.90 2.81
CA GLY A 49 5.68 -13.91 3.29
C GLY A 49 6.61 -13.36 2.19
N SER A 50 6.14 -13.24 0.94
CA SER A 50 7.00 -12.87 -0.20
C SER A 50 6.99 -11.37 -0.51
N ILE A 51 8.11 -10.69 -0.21
CA ILE A 51 8.31 -9.29 -0.58
C ILE A 51 8.29 -9.06 -2.10
N GLN A 52 8.64 -10.06 -2.91
CA GLN A 52 8.60 -9.93 -4.37
C GLN A 52 7.17 -9.89 -4.89
N ARG A 53 6.28 -10.69 -4.28
CA ARG A 53 4.84 -10.65 -4.52
C ARG A 53 4.25 -9.30 -4.08
N HIS A 54 4.66 -8.81 -2.90
CA HIS A 54 4.29 -7.47 -2.46
C HIS A 54 4.72 -6.38 -3.45
N LYS A 55 5.98 -6.40 -3.92
CA LYS A 55 6.44 -5.45 -4.94
C LYS A 55 5.66 -5.57 -6.24
N GLN A 56 5.17 -6.77 -6.58
CA GLN A 56 4.35 -6.99 -7.75
C GLN A 56 2.92 -6.44 -7.58
N SER A 57 2.31 -6.54 -6.39
CA SER A 57 1.03 -5.86 -6.11
C SER A 57 1.19 -4.35 -6.20
N GLN A 58 2.27 -3.78 -5.66
CA GLN A 58 2.56 -2.34 -5.75
C GLN A 58 2.73 -1.85 -7.20
N LYS A 59 3.28 -2.68 -8.10
CA LYS A 59 3.34 -2.34 -9.54
C LYS A 59 1.95 -2.27 -10.19
N TYR A 60 1.03 -3.13 -9.80
CA TYR A 60 -0.35 -3.06 -10.28
C TYR A 60 -1.07 -1.87 -9.66
N TRP A 61 -0.86 -1.62 -8.37
CA TRP A 61 -1.40 -0.47 -7.65
C TRP A 61 -1.09 0.86 -8.36
N VAL A 62 0.19 1.13 -8.68
CA VAL A 62 0.58 2.38 -9.39
C VAL A 62 0.05 2.48 -10.83
N GLN A 63 -0.40 1.36 -11.43
CA GLN A 63 -1.01 1.35 -12.76
C GLN A 63 -2.52 1.62 -12.71
N ASP A 64 -3.17 1.45 -11.56
CA ASP A 64 -4.59 1.70 -11.38
C ASP A 64 -4.84 3.21 -11.20
N LYS A 65 -4.96 3.92 -12.32
CA LYS A 65 -5.06 5.39 -12.31
C LYS A 65 -6.49 5.86 -12.07
N GLY A 66 -6.66 6.74 -11.09
CA GLY A 66 -7.94 7.39 -10.78
C GLY A 66 -9.05 6.45 -10.31
N PRO A 67 -8.77 5.50 -9.39
CA PRO A 67 -9.83 4.65 -8.85
C PRO A 67 -10.81 5.48 -8.01
N ARG A 68 -12.04 5.00 -7.84
CA ARG A 68 -13.01 5.65 -6.93
C ARG A 68 -12.68 5.40 -5.45
N VAL A 69 -12.17 4.21 -5.17
CA VAL A 69 -11.66 3.78 -3.86
C VAL A 69 -10.19 3.45 -4.06
N GLU A 70 -9.32 4.22 -3.43
CA GLU A 70 -7.88 3.96 -3.35
C GLU A 70 -7.59 3.11 -2.12
N ALA A 71 -6.69 2.13 -2.23
CA ALA A 71 -6.32 1.28 -1.10
C ALA A 71 -4.89 0.74 -1.23
N ASN A 72 -4.16 0.79 -0.12
CA ASN A 72 -2.85 0.15 0.03
C ASN A 72 -2.79 -0.57 1.38
N ILE A 73 -2.02 -1.64 1.48
CA ILE A 73 -1.89 -2.43 2.71
C ILE A 73 -0.58 -3.22 2.70
N GLY A 74 0.12 -3.25 3.83
CA GLY A 74 1.32 -4.06 3.99
C GLY A 74 2.27 -3.58 5.06
N PHE A 75 3.50 -4.06 4.99
CA PHE A 75 4.64 -3.53 5.74
C PHE A 75 5.32 -2.48 4.89
N ILE A 76 5.01 -1.20 5.11
CA ILE A 76 5.32 -0.11 4.17
C ILE A 76 6.48 0.76 4.69
N GLU A 77 6.32 1.35 5.87
CA GLU A 77 7.17 2.45 6.32
C GLU A 77 8.21 2.04 7.36
N THR A 78 9.44 2.56 7.26
CA THR A 78 10.57 2.15 8.11
C THR A 78 10.89 3.14 9.24
N TYR A 79 10.00 4.09 9.51
CA TYR A 79 10.27 5.23 10.40
C TYR A 79 10.57 4.86 11.87
N ARG A 80 10.01 3.75 12.38
CA ARG A 80 10.13 3.40 13.80
C ARG A 80 11.41 2.66 14.17
N ASP A 81 12.03 1.96 13.22
CA ASP A 81 13.26 1.22 13.50
C ASP A 81 14.47 2.13 13.31
N PRO A 82 15.35 2.29 14.32
CA PRO A 82 16.56 3.11 14.20
C PRO A 82 17.52 2.68 13.09
N ALA A 83 17.53 1.40 12.71
CA ALA A 83 18.30 0.88 11.59
C ALA A 83 17.61 1.09 10.24
N GLY A 84 16.32 1.45 10.23
CA GLY A 84 15.53 1.71 9.02
C GLY A 84 15.28 0.46 8.16
N VAL A 85 15.28 -0.74 8.77
CA VAL A 85 15.18 -2.01 8.02
C VAL A 85 13.78 -2.64 8.10
N PRO A 86 13.21 -2.95 9.28
CA PRO A 86 11.84 -3.44 9.39
C PRO A 86 10.85 -2.33 9.09
N ALA A 87 9.88 -2.64 8.25
CA ALA A 87 8.76 -1.77 7.97
C ALA A 87 7.58 -2.07 8.92
N ASP A 88 6.85 -1.03 9.29
CA ASP A 88 5.63 -1.11 10.07
C ASP A 88 4.44 -1.54 9.21
N TRP A 89 3.53 -2.26 9.85
CA TRP A 89 2.24 -2.62 9.25
C TRP A 89 1.32 -1.41 9.17
N GLU A 90 0.74 -1.19 7.99
CA GLU A 90 -0.32 -0.21 7.76
C GLU A 90 -1.29 -0.67 6.67
N GLY A 91 -2.44 0.01 6.61
CA GLY A 91 -3.35 -0.12 5.49
C GLY A 91 -4.45 0.92 5.54
N PHE A 92 -4.94 1.32 4.36
CA PHE A 92 -6.01 2.30 4.22
C PHE A 92 -6.94 1.94 3.06
N ALA A 93 -8.15 2.49 3.11
CA ALA A 93 -9.11 2.50 2.01
C ALA A 93 -9.81 3.88 2.01
N GLU A 94 -9.66 4.62 0.92
CA GLU A 94 -10.04 6.04 0.85
C GLU A 94 -10.82 6.35 -0.43
N MET A 95 -11.82 7.22 -0.32
CA MET A 95 -12.58 7.71 -1.48
C MET A 95 -11.84 8.88 -2.12
N VAL A 96 -11.61 8.81 -3.44
CA VAL A 96 -10.94 9.89 -4.15
C VAL A 96 -11.86 11.11 -4.28
N ASN A 97 -11.38 12.27 -3.80
CA ASN A 97 -12.04 13.55 -4.02
C ASN A 97 -11.61 14.14 -5.37
N GLU A 98 -12.45 13.97 -6.39
CA GLU A 98 -12.18 14.40 -7.76
C GLU A 98 -11.95 15.92 -7.91
N GLU A 99 -12.59 16.75 -7.07
CA GLU A 99 -12.41 18.20 -7.10
C GLU A 99 -11.00 18.59 -6.64
N ARG A 100 -10.54 18.02 -5.52
CA ARG A 100 -9.19 18.28 -5.02
C ARG A 100 -8.11 17.63 -5.89
N ALA A 101 -8.40 16.46 -6.45
CA ALA A 101 -7.46 15.73 -7.32
C ALA A 101 -7.09 16.52 -8.59
N ARG A 102 -7.97 17.42 -9.08
CA ARG A 102 -7.69 18.25 -10.27
C ARG A 102 -6.46 19.13 -10.10
N THR A 103 -6.30 19.79 -8.96
CA THR A 103 -5.12 20.62 -8.68
C THR A 103 -3.83 19.79 -8.68
N TYR A 104 -3.88 18.57 -8.14
CA TYR A 104 -2.73 17.67 -8.16
C TYR A 104 -2.43 17.13 -9.56
N ALA A 105 -3.45 16.91 -10.40
CA ALA A 105 -3.25 16.50 -11.79
C ALA A 105 -2.51 17.58 -12.60
N GLU A 106 -2.84 18.85 -12.40
CA GLU A 106 -2.10 19.97 -13.01
C GLU A 106 -0.65 20.05 -12.52
N LEU A 107 -0.42 19.83 -11.22
CA LEU A 107 0.92 19.77 -10.64
C LEU A 107 1.76 18.64 -11.26
N VAL A 108 1.18 17.43 -11.38
CA VAL A 108 1.84 16.28 -12.01
C VAL A 108 2.14 16.54 -13.49
N GLY A 109 1.24 17.22 -14.22
CA GLY A 109 1.45 17.59 -15.61
C GLY A 109 2.65 18.52 -15.85
N ARG A 110 3.11 19.21 -14.80
CA ARG A 110 4.29 20.08 -14.81
C ARG A 110 5.47 19.51 -14.04
N ALA A 111 5.41 18.24 -13.64
CA ALA A 111 6.42 17.63 -12.78
C ALA A 111 7.82 17.66 -13.41
N GLU A 112 7.95 17.45 -14.72
CA GLU A 112 9.25 17.48 -15.42
C GLU A 112 9.92 18.86 -15.30
N ASP A 113 9.17 19.96 -15.45
CA ASP A 113 9.68 21.32 -15.28
C ASP A 113 10.18 21.55 -13.85
N PHE A 114 9.39 21.13 -12.85
CA PHE A 114 9.74 21.32 -11.44
C PHE A 114 10.92 20.45 -11.01
N ILE A 115 11.02 19.22 -11.50
CA ILE A 115 12.14 18.33 -11.23
C ILE A 115 13.43 18.92 -11.81
N ALA A 116 13.39 19.57 -12.98
CA ALA A 116 14.55 20.22 -13.57
C ALA A 116 15.09 21.41 -12.75
N TRP A 117 14.34 21.92 -11.77
CA TRP A 117 14.77 22.99 -10.88
C TRP A 117 15.40 22.50 -9.56
N LEU A 118 15.41 21.19 -9.32
CA LEU A 118 16.09 20.63 -8.15
C LEU A 118 17.61 20.84 -8.27
N PRO A 119 18.31 21.23 -7.19
CA PRO A 119 19.75 21.46 -7.20
C PRO A 119 20.57 20.17 -7.34
#